data_AF-A0A7H4MLJ5-F1
#
_entry.id   AF-A0A7H4MLJ5-F1
#
_cell.length_a   1.000
_cell.length_b   1.000
_cell.length_c   1.000
_cell.angle_alpha   90.00
_cell.angle_beta   90.00
_cell.angle_gamma   90.00
#
_symmetry.space_group_name_H-M   'P 1'
#
loop_
_entity.id
_entity.type
_entity.pdbx_description
1 polymer ?
#
loop_
_entity_poly.entity_id
_entity_poly.type
_entity_poly.pdbx_seq_one_letter_code
_entity_poly.pdbx_strand_id
1 'polypeptide(L)'
;MVDFNALMAQRKAGNYDLASFSTSTLNDPHDGVWDFYSSEAKESGYHNAEVDKLINAGNAVLDIEQRKPIYHQLYKVLADDPPVILLGYRNILSASSARVSGF
;
A
#
# COMPACT_ATOMS: atom_id res chain seq x y z
N MET A 1 -19.93 12.88 3.49
CA MET A 1 -18.56 12.37 3.76
C MET A 1 -18.46 12.10 5.24
N VAL A 2 -18.02 10.91 5.61
CA VAL A 2 -17.69 10.58 7.00
C VAL A 2 -16.34 11.24 7.31
N ASP A 3 -16.18 11.81 8.50
CA ASP A 3 -14.87 12.28 8.96
C ASP A 3 -13.83 11.16 8.88
N PHE A 4 -12.58 11.48 8.58
CA PHE A 4 -11.51 10.49 8.41
C PHE A 4 -11.37 9.53 9.60
N ASN A 5 -11.48 10.03 10.83
CA ASN A 5 -11.38 9.20 12.04
C ASN A 5 -12.54 8.21 12.14
N ALA A 6 -13.75 8.65 11.78
CA ALA A 6 -14.92 7.78 11.77
C ALA A 6 -14.86 6.75 10.64
N LEU A 7 -14.35 7.12 9.46
CA LEU A 7 -14.07 6.17 8.36
C LEU A 7 -13.05 5.10 8.79
N MET A 8 -11.98 5.52 9.47
CA MET A 8 -10.97 4.59 9.98
C MET A 8 -11.53 3.65 11.04
N ALA A 9 -12.37 4.14 11.95
CA ALA A 9 -13.03 3.31 12.95
C ALA A 9 -13.95 2.25 12.30
N GLN A 10 -14.73 2.64 11.28
CA GLN A 10 -15.58 1.70 10.53
C GLN A 10 -14.76 0.63 9.80
N ARG A 11 -13.65 1.02 9.13
CA ARG A 11 -12.75 0.07 8.48
C ARG A 11 -12.19 -0.95 9.47
N LYS A 12 -11.65 -0.48 10.61
CA LYS A 12 -11.08 -1.35 11.64
C LYS A 12 -12.12 -2.27 12.28
N ALA A 13 -13.37 -1.83 12.35
CA ALA A 13 -14.48 -2.65 12.83
C ALA A 13 -15.02 -3.65 11.79
N GLY A 14 -14.49 -3.66 10.56
CA GLY A 14 -15.00 -4.47 9.45
C GLY A 14 -16.38 -4.02 8.94
N ASN A 15 -16.83 -2.82 9.31
CA ASN A 15 -18.14 -2.29 8.92
C ASN A 15 -18.04 -1.49 7.61
N TYR A 16 -17.71 -2.17 6.52
CA TYR A 16 -17.62 -1.57 5.18
C TYR A 16 -17.71 -2.66 4.09
N ASP A 17 -18.31 -2.32 2.95
CA ASP A 17 -18.22 -3.13 1.72
C ASP A 17 -17.09 -2.61 0.81
N LEU A 18 -16.96 -1.29 0.72
CA LEU A 18 -15.91 -0.60 -0.01
C LEU A 18 -15.47 0.64 0.77
N ALA A 19 -14.16 0.83 0.89
CA ALA A 19 -13.57 2.02 1.48
C ALA A 19 -12.41 2.50 0.60
N SER A 20 -12.34 3.82 0.38
CA SER A 20 -11.32 4.43 -0.47
C SER A 20 -10.27 5.13 0.38
N PHE A 21 -9.01 4.84 0.09
CA PHE A 21 -7.85 5.41 0.75
C PHE A 21 -6.78 5.77 -0.26
N SER A 22 -5.85 6.63 0.16
CA SER A 22 -4.62 6.89 -0.56
C SER A 22 -3.45 6.47 0.32
N THR A 23 -2.48 5.77 -0.27
CA THR A 23 -1.18 5.55 0.35
C THR A 23 -0.36 6.84 0.37
N SER A 24 0.54 6.96 1.34
CA SER A 24 1.55 8.01 1.39
C SER A 24 2.57 7.82 0.27
N THR A 25 3.44 8.81 0.07
CA THR A 25 4.61 8.68 -0.82
C THR A 25 5.45 7.49 -0.38
N LEU A 26 5.78 6.61 -1.32
CA LEU A 26 6.59 5.42 -1.07
C LEU A 26 8.06 5.71 -1.38
N ASN A 27 8.94 5.41 -0.44
CA ASN A 27 10.39 5.49 -0.66
C ASN A 27 10.96 4.11 -1.00
N ASP A 28 10.47 3.05 -0.33
CA ASP A 28 10.79 1.67 -0.62
C ASP A 28 9.55 0.96 -1.19
N PRO A 29 9.68 0.09 -2.22
CA PRO A 29 8.54 -0.68 -2.73
C PRO A 29 7.92 -1.62 -1.67
N HIS A 30 8.64 -1.97 -0.61
CA HIS A 30 8.13 -2.75 0.52
C HIS A 30 7.00 -2.03 1.24
N ASP A 31 7.14 -0.71 1.43
CA ASP A 31 6.17 0.11 2.15
C ASP A 31 4.76 -0.01 1.53
N GLY A 32 4.70 -0.17 0.20
CA GLY A 32 3.43 -0.26 -0.53
C GLY A 32 2.77 -1.63 -0.50
N VAL A 33 3.48 -2.69 -0.14
CA VAL A 33 2.98 -4.07 -0.15
C VAL A 33 2.84 -4.68 1.23
N TRP A 34 3.33 -4.00 2.27
CA TRP A 34 3.27 -4.46 3.66
C TRP A 34 1.83 -4.76 4.13
N ASP A 35 0.87 -3.91 3.76
CA ASP A 35 -0.55 -4.08 4.08
C ASP A 35 -1.19 -5.31 3.39
N PHE A 36 -0.48 -5.96 2.46
CA PHE A 36 -0.90 -7.19 1.78
C PHE A 36 -0.22 -8.43 2.34
N TYR A 37 0.72 -8.26 3.28
CA TYR A 37 1.31 -9.39 3.99
C TYR A 37 0.26 -10.00 4.92
N SER A 38 0.05 -11.30 4.85
CA SER A 38 -1.12 -11.94 5.46
C SER A 38 -1.24 -11.74 6.99
N SER A 39 -0.12 -11.60 7.70
CA SER A 39 -0.14 -11.31 9.15
C SER A 39 -0.58 -9.89 9.48
N GLU A 40 -0.49 -8.98 8.50
CA GLU A 40 -0.72 -7.55 8.63
C GLU A 40 -2.05 -7.13 7.99
N ALA A 41 -2.53 -7.87 7.01
CA ALA A 41 -3.75 -7.65 6.24
C ALA A 41 -5.04 -7.92 7.05
N LYS A 42 -5.09 -7.56 8.34
CA LYS A 42 -6.21 -7.86 9.25
C LYS A 42 -7.48 -7.15 8.82
N GLU A 43 -7.37 -5.90 8.40
CA GLU A 43 -8.51 -5.09 7.98
C GLU A 43 -9.08 -5.58 6.65
N SER A 44 -8.23 -5.89 5.67
CA SER A 44 -8.69 -6.38 4.35
C SER A 44 -9.06 -7.87 4.35
N GLY A 45 -8.53 -8.66 5.29
CA GLY A 45 -8.67 -10.11 5.31
C GLY A 45 -7.92 -10.83 4.19
N TYR A 46 -7.05 -10.13 3.46
CA TYR A 46 -6.33 -10.69 2.31
C TYR A 46 -5.31 -11.75 2.75
N HIS A 47 -5.26 -12.88 2.04
CA HIS A 47 -4.32 -13.95 2.31
C HIS A 47 -3.88 -14.63 1.03
N ASN A 48 -2.57 -14.61 0.75
CA ASN A 48 -1.99 -15.29 -0.40
C ASN A 48 -0.55 -15.73 -0.07
N ALA A 49 -0.33 -17.05 -0.02
CA ALA A 49 0.96 -17.62 0.39
C ALA A 49 2.12 -17.29 -0.56
N GLU A 50 1.85 -17.10 -1.85
CA GLU A 50 2.91 -16.70 -2.80
C GLU A 50 3.27 -15.23 -2.64
N VAL A 51 2.28 -14.37 -2.34
CA VAL A 51 2.55 -12.97 -1.95
C VAL A 51 3.42 -12.90 -0.70
N ASP A 52 3.08 -13.65 0.35
CA ASP A 52 3.87 -13.69 1.58
C ASP A 52 5.33 -14.11 1.32
N LYS A 53 5.52 -15.14 0.50
CA LYS A 53 6.84 -15.64 0.11
C LYS A 53 7.64 -14.60 -0.67
N LEU A 54 7.03 -13.90 -1.61
CA LEU A 54 7.68 -12.88 -2.44
C LEU A 54 8.01 -11.61 -1.64
N ILE A 55 7.12 -11.19 -0.72
CA ILE A 55 7.41 -10.09 0.22
C ILE A 55 8.63 -10.43 1.08
N ASN A 56 8.66 -11.63 1.66
CA ASN A 56 9.79 -12.09 2.47
C ASN A 56 11.10 -12.17 1.67
N ALA A 57 11.05 -12.72 0.46
CA ALA A 57 12.21 -12.78 -0.43
C ALA A 57 12.70 -11.37 -0.80
N GLY A 58 11.80 -10.44 -1.10
CA GLY A 58 12.13 -9.05 -1.41
C GLY A 58 12.76 -8.33 -0.21
N ASN A 59 12.31 -8.60 1.02
CA ASN A 59 12.86 -7.99 2.23
C ASN A 59 14.23 -8.58 2.64
N ALA A 60 14.54 -9.81 2.19
CA ALA A 60 15.83 -10.46 2.46
C ALA A 60 16.97 -10.01 1.52
N VAL A 61 16.67 -9.28 0.44
CA VAL A 61 17.66 -8.86 -0.59
C VAL A 61 17.93 -7.36 -0.49
N LEU A 62 19.18 -6.97 -0.27
CA LEU A 62 19.61 -5.57 -0.20
C LEU A 62 20.00 -4.97 -1.55
N ASP A 63 20.48 -5.81 -2.48
CA ASP A 63 20.88 -5.35 -3.81
C ASP A 63 19.67 -5.02 -4.68
N ILE A 64 19.61 -3.78 -5.17
CA ILE A 64 18.44 -3.25 -5.88
C ILE A 64 18.18 -4.04 -7.18
N GLU A 65 19.23 -4.39 -7.92
CA GLU A 65 19.08 -5.08 -9.20
C GLU A 65 18.57 -6.51 -9.02
N GLN A 66 18.99 -7.20 -7.96
CA GLN A 66 18.46 -8.51 -7.59
C GLN A 66 17.06 -8.44 -7.00
N ARG A 67 16.69 -7.34 -6.34
CA ARG A 67 15.37 -7.15 -5.71
C ARG A 67 14.27 -6.82 -6.72
N LYS A 68 14.58 -6.07 -7.78
CA LYS A 68 13.64 -5.72 -8.87
C LYS A 68 12.83 -6.90 -9.43
N PRO A 69 13.45 -8.02 -9.89
CA PRO A 69 12.69 -9.13 -10.45
C PRO A 69 11.73 -9.78 -9.44
N ILE A 70 12.06 -9.78 -8.15
CA ILE A 70 11.17 -10.29 -7.09
C ILE A 70 9.91 -9.43 -7.01
N TYR A 71 10.06 -8.09 -6.99
CA TYR A 71 8.91 -7.19 -6.99
C TYR A 71 8.10 -7.25 -8.29
N HIS A 72 8.73 -7.46 -9.45
CA HIS A 72 7.99 -7.66 -10.69
C HIS A 72 7.09 -8.91 -10.61
N GLN A 73 7.60 -10.00 -10.05
CA GLN A 73 6.81 -11.21 -9.82
C GLN A 73 5.69 -10.96 -8.80
N LEU A 74 6.00 -10.27 -7.69
CA LEU A 74 5.02 -9.90 -6.68
C LEU A 74 3.85 -9.11 -7.29
N TYR A 75 4.15 -8.06 -8.04
CA TYR A 75 3.11 -7.25 -8.68
C TYR A 75 2.34 -8.01 -9.76
N LYS A 76 2.93 -9.04 -10.38
CA LYS A 76 2.19 -9.94 -11.28
C LYS A 76 1.17 -10.79 -10.51
N VAL A 77 1.56 -11.39 -9.39
CA VAL A 77 0.65 -12.15 -8.54
C VAL A 77 -0.47 -11.25 -8.00
N LEU A 78 -0.14 -10.04 -7.54
CA LEU A 78 -1.14 -9.05 -7.10
C LEU A 78 -2.05 -8.54 -8.23
N ALA A 79 -1.61 -8.59 -9.49
CA ALA A 79 -2.48 -8.24 -10.62
C ALA A 79 -3.48 -9.36 -10.95
N ASP A 80 -3.06 -10.62 -10.76
CA ASP A 80 -3.90 -11.80 -10.98
C ASP A 80 -4.88 -12.04 -9.80
N ASP A 81 -4.49 -11.66 -8.57
CA ASP A 81 -5.28 -11.75 -7.33
C ASP A 81 -5.21 -10.42 -6.55
N PRO A 82 -5.99 -9.39 -6.93
CA PRO A 82 -5.84 -8.04 -6.39
C PRO A 82 -6.43 -7.89 -4.98
N PRO A 83 -5.64 -7.44 -3.98
CA PRO A 83 -6.15 -7.12 -2.65
C PRO A 83 -6.94 -5.81 -2.61
N VAL A 84 -6.70 -4.93 -3.59
CA VAL A 84 -7.30 -3.60 -3.69
C VAL A 84 -7.48 -3.22 -5.16
N ILE A 85 -8.40 -2.29 -5.42
CA ILE A 85 -8.57 -1.68 -6.74
C ILE A 85 -7.66 -0.44 -6.81
N LEU A 86 -6.59 -0.51 -7.60
CA LEU A 86 -5.70 0.63 -7.83
C LEU A 86 -6.35 1.61 -8.83
N LEU A 87 -6.64 2.83 -8.37
CA LEU A 87 -7.33 3.85 -9.17
C LEU A 87 -6.39 4.79 -9.94
N GLY A 88 -5.22 5.10 -9.38
CA GLY A 88 -4.23 5.94 -10.05
C GLY A 88 -3.27 6.66 -9.10
N TYR A 89 -2.30 7.35 -9.68
CA TYR A 89 -1.31 8.16 -8.95
C TYR A 89 -1.78 9.61 -8.84
N ARG A 90 -1.66 10.19 -7.64
CA ARG A 90 -2.09 11.57 -7.35
C ARG A 90 -0.90 12.52 -7.42
N ASN A 91 -1.07 13.61 -8.16
CA ASN A 91 -0.18 14.78 -8.03
C ASN A 91 -0.56 15.57 -6.77
N ILE A 92 0.42 15.80 -5.90
CA ILE A 92 0.22 16.60 -4.68
C ILE A 92 0.42 18.07 -5.04
N LEU A 93 -0.68 18.84 -5.03
CA LEU A 93 -0.63 20.30 -5.15
C LEU A 93 -0.69 20.90 -3.74
N SER A 94 0.35 21.63 -3.37
CA SER A 94 0.40 22.40 -2.12
C SER A 94 0.59 23.89 -2.45
N ALA A 95 -0.06 24.76 -1.70
CA ALA A 95 0.07 26.21 -1.84
C ALA A 95 0.39 26.81 -0.47
N SER A 96 1.42 27.64 -0.42
CA SER A 96 1.81 28.40 0.76
C SER A 96 1.81 29.90 0.45
N SER A 97 1.72 30.73 1.49
CA SER A 97 1.86 32.18 1.30
C SER A 97 3.27 32.51 0.83
N ALA A 98 3.39 33.47 -0.09
CA ALA A 98 4.67 33.95 -0.61
C ALA A 98 5.65 34.47 0.47
N ARG A 99 5.16 34.71 1.70
CA ARG A 99 5.97 35.14 2.85
C ARG A 99 6.68 34.00 3.58
N VAL A 100 6.30 32.75 3.31
CA VAL A 100 6.85 31.59 4.02
C VAL A 100 7.79 30.87 3.06
N SER A 101 9.00 30.53 3.52
CA SER A 101 10.04 29.84 2.74
C SER A 101 10.69 28.71 3.56
N GLY A 102 11.38 27.77 2.89
CA GLY A 102 12.16 26.72 3.55
C GLY A 102 11.48 25.34 3.66
N PHE A 103 10.47 25.07 2.83
CA PHE A 103 9.86 23.75 2.60
C PHE A 103 10.08 23.34 1.14
#